data_AF-A0A935IS47-F1
#
_entry.id   AF-A0A935IS47-F1
#
_cell.length_a   1.000
_cell.length_b   1.000
_cell.length_c   1.000
_cell.angle_alpha   90.00
_cell.angle_beta   90.00
_cell.angle_gamma   90.00
#
_symmetry.space_group_name_H-M   'P 1'
#
loop_
_entity.id
_entity.type
_entity.pdbx_description
1 polymer ?
#
loop_
_entity_poly.entity_id
_entity_poly.type
_entity_poly.pdbx_seq_one_letter_code
_entity_poly.pdbx_strand_id
1 'polypeptide(L)'
;MDVLLTRYHKIAAPNFFTDLDNRWNEFSLILQKKYDQYIEENVGRKKGITFINSETNEKYFLSISRNSIYECYLYRQHEAEIIIRKAVRKSKNEEQFKIVLKIYILELESIRKDLEKIELPKRLEKFKVWVLREHIFFISRLKQTYLSDINAKELRQPRLKWLGQVNQLGTLFYDLLKGSNGKDESGKQQDFPPLISASIEDLMALIENNFVDKQGKPFSHSFLQDLLSSSKNKLKYKASGEKRILLKYI
;
A
#
# COMPACT_ATOMS: atom_id res chain seq x y z
N MET A 1 2.02 15.83 -17.25
CA MET A 1 2.86 15.63 -16.06
C MET A 1 2.01 16.20 -14.94
N ASP A 2 1.36 15.36 -14.14
CA ASP A 2 0.58 15.82 -12.98
C ASP A 2 0.20 14.63 -12.10
N VAL A 3 0.87 14.52 -10.95
CA VAL A 3 0.25 14.69 -9.62
C VAL A 3 1.36 15.29 -8.76
N LEU A 4 1.31 16.61 -8.56
CA LEU A 4 2.13 17.32 -7.57
C LEU A 4 1.85 16.76 -6.18
N LEU A 5 2.78 16.91 -5.23
CA LEU A 5 2.59 16.49 -3.84
C LEU A 5 1.59 17.37 -3.06
N THR A 6 0.57 17.93 -3.71
CA THR A 6 -0.36 18.95 -3.18
C THR A 6 -1.00 18.56 -1.85
N ARG A 7 -1.39 17.29 -1.70
CA ARG A 7 -1.91 16.79 -0.40
C ARG A 7 -0.81 16.73 0.65
N TYR A 8 0.39 16.31 0.28
CA TYR A 8 1.50 16.22 1.22
C TYR A 8 1.98 17.60 1.69
N HIS A 9 1.95 18.63 0.83
CA HIS A 9 2.26 20.01 1.21
C HIS A 9 1.48 20.51 2.43
N LYS A 10 0.26 20.01 2.66
CA LYS A 10 -0.56 20.41 3.81
C LYS A 10 0.10 20.11 5.15
N ILE A 11 1.06 19.19 5.24
CA ILE A 11 1.75 18.91 6.51
C ILE A 11 2.60 20.09 6.99
N ALA A 12 2.98 21.00 6.08
CA ALA A 12 3.74 22.20 6.39
C ALA A 12 2.85 23.42 6.68
N ALA A 13 1.54 23.25 6.76
CA ALA A 13 0.63 24.32 7.14
C ALA A 13 0.46 24.34 8.67
N PRO A 14 0.43 25.52 9.34
CA PRO A 14 0.23 25.60 10.79
C PRO A 14 -1.06 24.89 11.26
N ASN A 15 -2.12 24.97 10.45
CA ASN A 15 -3.40 24.33 10.74
C ASN A 15 -3.31 22.79 10.82
N PHE A 16 -2.32 22.16 10.18
CA PHE A 16 -2.09 20.73 10.33
C PHE A 16 -1.81 20.34 11.79
N PHE A 17 -1.17 21.24 12.56
CA PHE A 17 -0.83 21.00 13.95
C PHE A 17 -1.86 21.55 14.92
N THR A 18 -2.55 22.63 14.56
CA THR A 18 -3.46 23.33 15.48
C THR A 18 -4.91 22.87 15.40
N ASP A 19 -5.35 22.37 14.24
CA ASP A 19 -6.75 21.95 14.01
C ASP A 19 -6.94 20.46 14.34
N LEU A 20 -6.92 20.16 15.65
CA LEU A 20 -6.96 18.79 16.16
C LEU A 20 -8.25 18.05 15.83
N ASP A 21 -9.38 18.75 15.82
CA ASP A 21 -10.68 18.17 15.48
C ASP A 21 -10.70 17.72 14.03
N ASN A 22 -10.17 18.55 13.12
CA ASN A 22 -10.03 18.17 11.72
C ASN A 22 -8.99 17.06 11.52
N ARG A 23 -7.91 17.00 12.31
CA ARG A 23 -6.97 15.86 12.27
C ARG A 23 -7.66 14.57 12.70
N TRP A 24 -8.48 14.63 13.76
CA TRP A 24 -9.26 13.49 14.23
C TRP A 24 -10.28 13.05 13.17
N ASN A 25 -11.02 13.99 12.57
CA ASN A 25 -11.96 13.71 11.49
C ASN A 25 -11.27 13.10 10.27
N GLU A 26 -10.13 13.65 9.86
CA GLU A 26 -9.33 13.10 8.76
C GLU A 26 -8.89 11.67 9.05
N PHE A 27 -8.41 11.38 10.27
CA PHE A 27 -8.00 10.04 10.62
C PHE A 27 -9.18 9.07 10.74
N SER A 28 -10.32 9.52 11.24
CA SER A 28 -11.57 8.76 11.21
C SER A 28 -11.93 8.35 9.77
N LEU A 29 -11.89 9.29 8.82
CA LEU A 29 -12.13 8.99 7.39
C LEU A 29 -11.10 8.02 6.80
N ILE A 30 -9.83 8.08 7.25
CA ILE A 30 -8.80 7.11 6.85
C ILE A 30 -9.17 5.71 7.36
N LEU A 31 -9.62 5.59 8.61
CA LEU A 31 -10.04 4.31 9.19
C LEU A 31 -11.29 3.76 8.49
N GLN A 32 -12.25 4.60 8.12
CA GLN A 32 -13.44 4.18 7.35
C GLN A 32 -13.11 3.58 5.98
N LYS A 33 -11.93 3.84 5.41
CA LYS A 33 -11.48 3.16 4.18
C LYS A 33 -10.94 1.74 4.45
N LYS A 34 -10.53 1.46 5.69
CA LYS A 34 -9.94 0.17 6.11
C LYS A 34 -10.97 -0.74 6.79
N TYR A 35 -11.93 -0.16 7.50
CA TYR A 35 -12.94 -0.86 8.27
C TYR A 35 -14.32 -0.57 7.68
N ASP A 36 -15.11 -1.62 7.46
CA ASP A 36 -16.41 -1.56 6.79
C ASP A 36 -17.55 -1.21 7.74
N GLN A 37 -17.34 -1.33 9.05
CA GLN A 37 -18.31 -0.95 10.08
C GLN A 37 -17.68 0.00 11.11
N TYR A 38 -18.49 0.92 11.64
CA TYR A 38 -18.09 1.80 12.73
C TYR A 38 -19.27 2.17 13.63
N ILE A 39 -18.99 2.34 14.92
CA ILE A 39 -19.99 2.64 15.95
C ILE A 39 -19.41 3.68 16.91
N GLU A 40 -20.18 4.75 17.18
CA GLU A 40 -19.86 5.66 18.28
C GLU A 40 -20.22 5.01 19.61
N GLU A 41 -19.23 4.89 20.50
CA GLU A 41 -19.44 4.24 21.79
C GLU A 41 -18.53 4.79 22.89
N ASN A 42 -18.82 4.35 24.13
CA ASN A 42 -18.00 4.62 25.30
C ASN A 42 -17.28 3.34 25.73
N VAL A 43 -15.97 3.31 25.58
CA VAL A 43 -15.12 2.20 26.05
C VAL A 43 -14.48 2.60 27.37
N GLY A 44 -15.00 2.07 28.47
CA GLY A 44 -14.63 2.49 29.82
C GLY A 44 -15.02 3.94 30.08
N ARG A 45 -14.04 4.81 30.34
CA ARG A 45 -14.26 6.26 30.58
C ARG A 45 -13.99 7.13 29.35
N LYS A 46 -13.79 6.54 28.17
CA LYS A 46 -13.41 7.27 26.94
C LYS A 46 -14.52 7.18 25.91
N LYS A 47 -14.91 8.34 25.36
CA LYS A 47 -15.82 8.44 24.22
C LYS A 47 -15.02 8.37 22.91
N GLY A 48 -15.52 7.65 21.91
CA GLY A 48 -14.84 7.50 20.63
C GLY A 48 -15.65 6.74 19.60
N ILE A 49 -14.98 6.35 18.52
CA ILE A 49 -15.52 5.49 17.47
C ILE A 49 -14.76 4.16 17.49
N THR A 50 -15.49 3.05 17.55
CA THR A 50 -14.91 1.73 17.27
C THR A 50 -15.15 1.37 15.82
N PHE A 51 -14.07 1.07 15.12
CA PHE A 51 -14.04 0.57 13.76
C PHE A 51 -13.88 -0.96 13.78
N ILE A 52 -14.64 -1.66 12.96
CA ILE A 52 -14.69 -3.13 12.92
C ILE A 52 -14.50 -3.57 11.47
N ASN A 53 -13.63 -4.55 11.28
CA ASN A 53 -13.52 -5.28 10.02
C ASN A 53 -14.36 -6.55 10.15
N SER A 54 -15.44 -6.66 9.38
CA SER A 54 -16.39 -7.78 9.50
C SER A 54 -15.79 -9.12 9.05
N GLU A 55 -14.81 -9.12 8.16
CA GLU A 55 -14.15 -10.33 7.65
C GLU A 55 -13.17 -10.90 8.69
N THR A 56 -12.40 -10.05 9.37
CA THR A 56 -11.32 -10.46 10.29
C THR A 56 -11.69 -10.35 11.76
N ASN A 57 -12.82 -9.73 12.10
CA ASN A 57 -13.18 -9.29 13.44
C ASN A 57 -12.14 -8.36 14.10
N GLU A 58 -11.22 -7.77 13.33
CA GLU A 58 -10.28 -6.77 13.83
C GLU A 58 -11.06 -5.53 14.31
N LYS A 59 -10.77 -5.06 15.53
CA LYS A 59 -11.38 -3.87 16.10
C LYS A 59 -10.33 -2.81 16.39
N TYR A 60 -10.67 -1.55 16.11
CA TYR A 60 -9.84 -0.39 16.43
C TYR A 60 -10.67 0.70 17.08
N PHE A 61 -10.32 1.12 18.29
CA PHE A 61 -10.99 2.20 18.99
C PHE A 61 -10.23 3.53 18.85
N LEU A 62 -10.89 4.54 18.27
CA LEU A 62 -10.40 5.90 18.15
C LEU A 62 -11.08 6.79 19.19
N SER A 63 -10.37 7.09 20.28
CA SER A 63 -10.81 8.05 21.30
C SER A 63 -10.88 9.48 20.73
N ILE A 64 -11.88 10.27 21.14
CA ILE A 64 -11.98 11.71 20.80
C ILE A 64 -10.78 12.49 21.34
N SER A 65 -10.24 12.08 22.49
CA SER A 65 -9.07 12.72 23.09
C SER A 65 -7.73 12.37 22.42
N ARG A 66 -7.75 11.52 21.38
CA ARG A 66 -6.52 11.11 20.69
C ARG A 66 -6.08 12.22 19.75
N ASN A 67 -4.80 12.60 19.83
CA ASN A 67 -4.20 13.46 18.83
C ASN A 67 -3.79 12.63 17.62
N SER A 68 -4.37 12.94 16.45
CA SER A 68 -4.18 12.19 15.21
C SER A 68 -3.13 12.77 14.26
N ILE A 69 -2.30 13.72 14.71
CA ILE A 69 -1.27 14.35 13.86
C ILE A 69 -0.31 13.30 13.28
N TYR A 70 0.14 12.36 14.12
CA TYR A 70 1.09 11.32 13.72
C TYR A 70 0.51 10.42 12.61
N GLU A 71 -0.70 9.95 12.81
CA GLU A 71 -1.37 9.04 11.89
C GLU A 71 -1.73 9.73 10.57
N CYS A 72 -2.21 10.97 10.62
CA CYS A 72 -2.43 11.78 9.42
C CYS A 72 -1.13 12.03 8.65
N TYR A 73 -0.02 12.31 9.34
CA TYR A 73 1.28 12.50 8.70
C TYR A 73 1.72 11.23 7.98
N LEU A 74 1.68 10.08 8.65
CA LEU A 74 2.11 8.80 8.07
C LEU A 74 1.26 8.43 6.86
N TYR A 75 -0.05 8.65 6.93
CA TYR A 75 -0.94 8.41 5.79
C TYR A 75 -0.57 9.29 4.59
N ARG A 76 -0.37 10.59 4.80
CA ARG A 76 0.02 11.53 3.73
C ARG A 76 1.39 11.19 3.16
N GLN A 77 2.34 10.77 4.01
CA GLN A 77 3.66 10.31 3.59
C GLN A 77 3.55 9.08 2.69
N HIS A 78 2.68 8.14 3.03
CA HIS A 78 2.43 6.96 2.21
C HIS A 78 1.78 7.32 0.86
N GLU A 79 0.79 8.22 0.84
CA GLU A 79 0.20 8.73 -0.40
C GLU A 79 1.27 9.39 -1.30
N ALA A 80 2.14 10.22 -0.72
CA ALA A 80 3.25 10.86 -1.42
C ALA A 80 4.22 9.82 -2.02
N GLU A 81 4.58 8.81 -1.23
CA GLU A 81 5.46 7.73 -1.68
C GLU A 81 4.86 6.95 -2.87
N ILE A 82 3.56 6.65 -2.86
CA ILE A 82 2.88 6.01 -3.98
C ILE A 82 2.94 6.88 -5.23
N ILE A 83 2.68 8.18 -5.11
CA ILE A 83 2.74 9.14 -6.22
C ILE A 83 4.14 9.15 -6.84
N ILE A 84 5.18 9.32 -6.01
CA ILE A 84 6.57 9.34 -6.45
C ILE A 84 6.93 8.02 -7.13
N ARG A 85 6.61 6.87 -6.51
CA ARG A 85 6.85 5.54 -7.09
C ARG A 85 6.18 5.39 -8.46
N LYS A 86 4.93 5.82 -8.59
CA LYS A 86 4.17 5.74 -9.86
C LYS A 86 4.79 6.63 -10.93
N ALA A 87 5.20 7.84 -10.58
CA ALA A 87 5.83 8.77 -11.51
C ALA A 87 7.19 8.26 -11.99
N VAL A 88 8.02 7.79 -11.05
CA VAL A 88 9.33 7.19 -11.33
C VAL A 88 9.19 5.98 -12.26
N ARG A 89 8.24 5.06 -11.99
CA ARG A 89 7.98 3.87 -12.83
C ARG A 89 7.52 4.21 -14.26
N LYS A 90 6.88 5.36 -14.47
CA LYS A 90 6.44 5.81 -15.80
C LYS A 90 7.58 6.40 -16.64
N SER A 91 8.77 6.57 -16.09
CA SER A 91 9.93 7.10 -16.81
C SER A 91 10.40 6.13 -17.88
N LYS A 92 10.63 6.63 -19.10
CA LYS A 92 11.01 5.81 -20.26
C LYS A 92 12.48 5.44 -20.29
N ASN A 93 13.33 6.31 -19.72
CA ASN A 93 14.77 6.16 -19.69
C ASN A 93 15.35 6.70 -18.37
N GLU A 94 16.65 6.50 -18.19
CA GLU A 94 17.37 6.88 -16.97
C GLU A 94 17.42 8.41 -16.75
N GLU A 95 17.55 9.19 -17.82
CA GLU A 95 17.60 10.65 -17.73
C GLU A 95 16.26 11.22 -17.26
N GLN A 96 15.14 10.75 -17.84
CA GLN A 96 13.80 11.13 -17.41
C GLN A 96 13.53 10.69 -15.97
N PHE A 97 13.98 9.50 -15.58
CA PHE A 97 13.92 9.01 -14.20
C PHE A 97 14.60 9.97 -13.22
N LYS A 98 15.84 10.38 -13.54
CA LYS A 98 16.63 11.30 -12.69
C LYS A 98 15.95 12.68 -12.59
N ILE A 99 15.41 13.20 -13.69
CA ILE A 99 14.69 14.48 -13.71
C ILE A 99 13.43 14.42 -12.85
N VAL A 100 12.57 13.41 -13.04
CA VAL A 100 11.31 13.24 -12.28
C VAL A 100 11.61 13.14 -10.80
N LEU A 101 12.58 12.33 -10.41
CA LEU A 101 12.97 12.16 -9.03
C LEU A 101 13.53 13.47 -8.43
N LYS A 102 14.36 14.20 -9.18
CA LYS A 102 14.91 15.49 -8.74
C LYS A 102 13.80 16.51 -8.47
N ILE A 103 12.75 16.56 -9.31
CA ILE A 103 11.57 17.43 -9.09
C ILE A 103 10.92 17.10 -7.74
N TYR A 104 10.61 15.83 -7.47
CA TYR A 104 9.99 15.44 -6.21
C TYR A 104 10.89 15.69 -5.00
N ILE A 105 12.19 15.45 -5.11
CA ILE A 105 13.13 15.78 -4.04
C ILE A 105 13.12 17.29 -3.77
N LEU A 106 13.09 18.14 -4.79
CA LEU A 106 13.00 19.60 -4.61
C LEU A 106 11.69 20.02 -3.94
N GLU A 107 10.55 19.43 -4.30
CA GLU A 107 9.27 19.68 -3.62
C GLU A 107 9.34 19.31 -2.14
N LEU A 108 9.88 18.12 -1.81
CA LEU A 108 10.04 17.69 -0.43
C LEU A 108 11.00 18.60 0.35
N GLU A 109 12.10 19.02 -0.26
CA GLU A 109 13.03 19.98 0.36
C GLU A 109 12.38 21.34 0.63
N SER A 110 11.42 21.77 -0.18
CA SER A 110 10.60 22.96 0.10
C SER A 110 9.73 22.75 1.34
N ILE A 111 9.04 21.60 1.43
CA ILE A 111 8.20 21.24 2.59
C ILE A 111 9.03 21.20 3.87
N ARG A 112 10.26 20.66 3.82
CA ARG A 112 11.20 20.70 4.96
C ARG A 112 11.45 22.13 5.44
N LYS A 113 11.79 23.04 4.53
CA LYS A 113 12.06 24.45 4.86
C LYS A 113 10.83 25.13 5.47
N ASP A 114 9.65 24.81 4.96
CA ASP A 114 8.41 25.34 5.50
C ASP A 114 8.19 24.81 6.93
N LEU A 115 8.33 23.50 7.16
CA LEU A 115 8.25 22.87 8.49
C LEU A 115 9.23 23.47 9.51
N GLU A 116 10.45 23.78 9.08
CA GLU A 116 11.47 24.44 9.93
C GLU A 116 11.04 25.84 10.37
N LYS A 117 10.32 26.57 9.52
CA LYS A 117 9.89 27.95 9.75
C LYS A 117 8.56 28.09 10.49
N ILE A 118 7.74 27.03 10.57
CA ILE A 118 6.45 27.11 11.27
C ILE A 118 6.68 27.41 12.75
N GLU A 119 6.04 28.46 13.23
CA GLU A 119 5.95 28.78 14.65
C GLU A 119 4.68 28.16 15.24
N LEU A 120 4.83 27.35 16.30
CA LEU A 120 3.71 26.73 17.00
C LEU A 120 3.75 27.08 18.49
N PRO A 121 2.59 27.03 19.17
CA PRO A 121 2.55 27.02 20.62
C PRO A 121 3.40 25.88 21.21
N LYS A 122 4.10 26.14 22.32
CA LYS A 122 5.04 25.19 22.98
C LYS A 122 4.47 23.77 23.18
N ARG A 123 3.16 23.66 23.44
CA ARG A 123 2.47 22.36 23.62
C ARG A 123 2.42 21.49 22.35
N LEU A 124 2.50 22.11 21.18
CA LEU A 124 2.43 21.46 19.86
C LEU A 124 3.81 21.25 19.23
N GLU A 125 4.84 21.92 19.72
CA GLU A 125 6.19 21.89 19.15
C GLU A 125 6.76 20.46 19.04
N LYS A 126 6.46 19.60 20.03
CA LYS A 126 6.86 18.19 20.00
C LYS A 126 6.35 17.43 18.77
N PHE A 127 5.18 17.79 18.24
CA PHE A 127 4.61 17.16 17.05
C PHE A 127 5.32 17.65 15.79
N LYS A 128 5.61 18.96 15.70
CA LYS A 128 6.41 19.55 14.61
C LYS A 128 7.80 18.92 14.55
N VAL A 129 8.50 18.83 15.68
CA VAL A 129 9.84 18.22 15.74
C VAL A 129 9.82 16.79 15.22
N TRP A 130 8.83 16.00 15.62
CA TRP A 130 8.67 14.64 15.12
C TRP A 130 8.37 14.61 13.61
N VAL A 131 7.41 15.42 13.14
CA VAL A 131 7.02 15.48 11.72
C VAL A 131 8.22 15.88 10.85
N LEU A 132 8.99 16.89 11.28
CA LEU A 132 10.20 17.33 10.60
C LEU A 132 11.24 16.21 10.53
N ARG A 133 11.50 15.50 11.64
CA ARG A 133 12.44 14.38 11.67
C ARG A 133 12.03 13.26 10.70
N GLU A 134 10.77 12.83 10.75
CA GLU A 134 10.26 11.78 9.88
C GLU A 134 10.28 12.21 8.40
N HIS A 135 10.07 13.50 8.13
CA HIS A 135 10.13 14.05 6.77
C HIS A 135 11.56 14.08 6.24
N ILE A 136 12.55 14.45 7.06
CA ILE A 136 13.97 14.36 6.72
C ILE A 136 14.38 12.90 6.45
N PHE A 137 13.90 11.97 7.28
CA PHE A 137 14.13 10.53 7.08
C PHE A 137 13.52 10.06 5.75
N PHE A 138 12.32 10.53 5.41
CA PHE A 138 11.66 10.21 4.14
C PHE A 138 12.49 10.64 2.93
N ILE A 139 12.96 11.90 2.92
CA ILE A 139 13.82 12.42 1.86
C ILE A 139 15.09 11.58 1.74
N SER A 140 15.76 11.31 2.87
CA SER A 140 16.98 10.52 2.92
C SER A 140 16.77 9.12 2.37
N ARG A 141 15.67 8.45 2.76
CA ARG A 141 15.29 7.12 2.25
C ARG A 141 15.03 7.15 0.75
N LEU A 142 14.36 8.17 0.21
CA LEU A 142 14.15 8.29 -1.23
C LEU A 142 15.48 8.49 -1.98
N LYS A 143 16.36 9.36 -1.47
CA LYS A 143 17.69 9.56 -2.05
C LYS A 143 18.50 8.25 -2.02
N GLN A 144 18.52 7.54 -0.90
CA GLN A 144 19.20 6.24 -0.81
C GLN A 144 18.57 5.20 -1.75
N THR A 145 17.25 5.14 -1.80
CA THR A 145 16.54 4.16 -2.63
C THR A 145 16.72 4.44 -4.11
N TYR A 146 16.86 5.70 -4.55
CA TYR A 146 16.78 6.02 -5.97
C TYR A 146 17.96 6.80 -6.57
N LEU A 147 18.83 7.38 -5.74
CA LEU A 147 20.00 8.16 -6.17
C LEU A 147 21.33 7.59 -5.69
N SER A 148 21.35 6.55 -4.85
CA SER A 148 22.58 5.76 -4.70
C SER A 148 22.90 5.09 -6.05
N ASP A 149 24.17 4.77 -6.31
CA ASP A 149 24.73 4.24 -7.58
C ASP A 149 24.14 2.89 -8.05
N ILE A 150 22.91 2.57 -7.64
CA ILE A 150 22.12 1.45 -8.11
C ILE A 150 21.60 1.84 -9.50
N ASN A 151 22.03 1.08 -10.52
CA ASN A 151 21.51 1.22 -11.87
C ASN A 151 19.98 1.31 -11.81
N ALA A 152 19.35 2.22 -12.55
CA ALA A 152 17.87 2.32 -12.58
C ALA A 152 17.18 0.99 -12.98
N LYS A 153 17.92 0.07 -13.62
CA LYS A 153 17.51 -1.33 -13.85
C LYS A 153 17.45 -2.19 -12.57
N GLU A 154 18.36 -2.00 -11.63
CA GLU A 154 18.45 -2.70 -10.34
C GLU A 154 17.46 -2.15 -9.30
N LEU A 155 16.99 -0.91 -9.49
CA LEU A 155 15.90 -0.30 -8.72
C LEU A 155 14.50 -0.76 -9.11
N ARG A 156 14.37 -1.45 -10.24
CA ARG A 156 13.19 -2.29 -10.46
C ARG A 156 13.32 -3.43 -9.46
N GLN A 157 12.45 -3.46 -8.45
CA GLN A 157 12.39 -4.56 -7.49
C GLN A 157 12.66 -5.89 -8.22
N PRO A 158 13.60 -6.71 -7.74
CA PRO A 158 13.92 -7.97 -8.40
C PRO A 158 12.63 -8.76 -8.54
N ARG A 159 12.22 -9.01 -9.79
CA ARG A 159 11.00 -9.75 -10.06
C ARG A 159 11.28 -11.22 -9.82
N LEU A 160 10.38 -11.87 -9.10
CA LEU A 160 10.40 -13.29 -8.88
C LEU A 160 10.20 -14.00 -10.21
N LYS A 161 11.17 -14.85 -10.56
CA LYS A 161 11.09 -15.70 -11.74
C LYS A 161 10.15 -16.86 -11.43
N TRP A 162 8.96 -16.85 -12.04
CA TRP A 162 8.01 -17.94 -11.91
C TRP A 162 8.47 -19.12 -12.77
N LEU A 163 8.94 -20.17 -12.11
CA LEU A 163 9.47 -21.37 -12.78
C LEU A 163 8.37 -22.31 -13.29
N GLY A 164 7.16 -22.19 -12.76
CA GLY A 164 5.98 -22.97 -13.14
C GLY A 164 5.31 -22.48 -14.42
N GLN A 165 4.19 -23.10 -14.77
CA GLN A 165 3.36 -22.62 -15.88
C GLN A 165 2.65 -21.33 -15.45
N VAL A 166 2.57 -20.35 -16.36
CA VAL A 166 1.95 -19.04 -16.05
C VAL A 166 0.49 -19.19 -15.65
N ASN A 167 -0.21 -20.15 -16.27
CA ASN A 167 -1.58 -20.48 -15.90
C ASN A 167 -1.71 -20.90 -14.43
N GLN A 168 -0.69 -21.55 -13.85
CA GLN A 168 -0.69 -21.91 -12.43
C GLN A 168 -0.55 -20.67 -11.53
N LEU A 169 0.27 -19.69 -11.93
CA LEU A 169 0.39 -18.42 -11.20
C LEU A 169 -0.93 -17.67 -11.18
N GLY A 170 -1.58 -17.58 -12.33
CA GLY A 170 -2.86 -16.90 -12.44
C GLY A 170 -4.00 -17.65 -11.75
N THR A 171 -4.04 -18.99 -11.83
CA THR A 171 -4.99 -19.81 -11.05
C THR A 171 -4.75 -19.66 -9.56
N LEU A 172 -3.49 -19.59 -9.10
CA LEU A 172 -3.17 -19.33 -7.70
C LEU A 172 -3.79 -18.00 -7.23
N PHE A 173 -3.54 -16.91 -7.95
CA PHE A 173 -4.07 -15.60 -7.58
C PHE A 173 -5.59 -15.51 -7.73
N TYR A 174 -6.17 -16.20 -8.70
CA TYR A 174 -7.62 -16.33 -8.85
C TYR A 174 -8.24 -17.08 -7.66
N ASP A 175 -7.67 -18.21 -7.28
CA ASP A 175 -8.12 -19.03 -6.15
C ASP A 175 -7.99 -18.28 -4.82
N LEU A 176 -6.91 -17.51 -4.64
CA LEU A 176 -6.74 -16.63 -3.49
C LEU A 176 -7.84 -15.56 -3.46
N LEU A 177 -8.22 -15.00 -4.62
CA LEU A 177 -9.23 -13.93 -4.71
C LEU A 177 -10.67 -14.42 -4.58
N LYS A 178 -11.01 -15.57 -5.16
CA LYS A 178 -12.39 -16.05 -5.31
C LYS A 178 -12.71 -17.27 -4.43
N GLY A 179 -11.71 -17.81 -3.74
CA GLY A 179 -11.83 -19.10 -3.08
C GLY A 179 -11.69 -20.25 -4.09
N SER A 180 -11.47 -21.45 -3.57
CA SER A 180 -11.22 -22.64 -4.40
C SER A 180 -11.90 -23.87 -3.82
N ASN A 181 -12.21 -24.85 -4.67
CA ASN A 181 -12.72 -26.14 -4.22
C ASN A 181 -11.55 -27.12 -4.34
N GLY A 182 -11.05 -27.60 -3.19
CA GLY A 182 -9.84 -28.42 -3.12
C GLY A 182 -10.06 -29.66 -2.27
N LYS A 183 -8.99 -30.45 -2.10
CA LYS A 183 -8.97 -31.51 -1.09
C LYS A 183 -8.16 -31.02 0.12
N ASP A 184 -8.67 -31.28 1.32
CA ASP A 184 -7.94 -31.06 2.57
C ASP A 184 -6.77 -32.07 2.71
N GLU A 185 -6.02 -31.99 3.81
CA GLU A 185 -4.91 -32.92 4.10
C GLU A 185 -5.35 -34.39 4.19
N SER A 186 -6.63 -34.61 4.49
CA SER A 186 -7.26 -35.94 4.57
C SER A 186 -7.81 -36.41 3.22
N GLY A 187 -7.66 -35.62 2.15
CA GLY A 187 -8.17 -35.93 0.81
C GLY A 187 -9.66 -35.68 0.62
N LYS A 188 -10.36 -35.09 1.59
CA LYS A 188 -11.78 -34.76 1.52
C LYS A 188 -11.98 -33.44 0.79
N GLN A 189 -13.02 -33.40 -0.03
CA GLN A 189 -13.33 -32.21 -0.83
C GLN A 189 -13.92 -31.13 0.08
N GLN A 190 -13.32 -29.94 0.04
CA GLN A 190 -13.69 -28.79 0.86
C GLN A 190 -13.63 -27.51 0.01
N ASP A 191 -14.56 -26.61 0.30
CA ASP A 191 -14.56 -25.26 -0.26
C ASP A 191 -13.73 -24.35 0.65
N PHE A 192 -12.72 -23.72 0.07
CA PHE A 192 -11.85 -22.76 0.73
C PHE A 192 -12.34 -21.34 0.39
N PRO A 193 -12.57 -20.48 1.40
CA PRO A 193 -12.96 -19.10 1.15
C PRO A 193 -11.83 -18.31 0.46
N PRO A 194 -12.14 -17.15 -0.14
CA PRO A 194 -11.13 -16.17 -0.52
C PRO A 194 -10.14 -15.91 0.62
N LEU A 195 -8.86 -15.83 0.28
CA LEU A 195 -7.76 -15.50 1.20
C LEU A 195 -7.24 -14.08 1.02
N ILE A 196 -7.59 -13.42 -0.08
CA ILE A 196 -7.23 -12.02 -0.34
C ILE A 196 -8.45 -11.23 -0.81
N SER A 197 -8.53 -9.97 -0.38
CA SER A 197 -9.49 -8.97 -0.89
C SER A 197 -8.72 -7.92 -1.69
N ALA A 198 -8.89 -7.93 -3.01
CA ALA A 198 -8.23 -7.00 -3.94
C ALA A 198 -9.07 -6.84 -5.21
N SER A 199 -8.93 -5.72 -5.92
CA SER A 199 -9.49 -5.61 -7.28
C SER A 199 -8.69 -6.48 -8.27
N ILE A 200 -9.30 -6.84 -9.40
CA ILE A 200 -8.60 -7.59 -10.46
C ILE A 200 -7.41 -6.77 -10.98
N GLU A 201 -7.61 -5.47 -11.14
CA GLU A 201 -6.56 -4.52 -11.54
C GLU A 201 -5.39 -4.47 -10.54
N ASP A 202 -5.66 -4.48 -9.23
CA ASP A 202 -4.60 -4.50 -8.21
C ASP A 202 -3.81 -5.80 -8.23
N LEU A 203 -4.47 -6.93 -8.50
CA LEU A 203 -3.84 -8.24 -8.64
C LEU A 203 -2.99 -8.34 -9.90
N MET A 204 -3.49 -7.83 -11.02
CA MET A 204 -2.73 -7.72 -12.26
C MET A 204 -1.49 -6.86 -12.04
N ALA A 205 -1.65 -5.70 -11.40
CA ALA A 205 -0.53 -4.84 -11.06
C ALA A 205 0.46 -5.54 -10.12
N LEU A 206 0.01 -6.33 -9.14
CA LEU A 206 0.88 -7.12 -8.27
C LEU A 206 1.73 -8.10 -9.07
N ILE A 207 1.09 -8.88 -9.96
CA ILE A 207 1.77 -9.89 -10.78
C ILE A 207 2.77 -9.23 -11.76
N GLU A 208 2.34 -8.19 -12.48
CA GLU A 208 3.19 -7.46 -13.45
C GLU A 208 4.40 -6.81 -12.79
N ASN A 209 4.22 -6.28 -11.58
CA ASN A 209 5.29 -5.56 -10.88
C ASN A 209 6.29 -6.48 -10.22
N ASN A 210 5.88 -7.69 -9.81
CA ASN A 210 6.69 -8.55 -8.95
C ASN A 210 7.11 -9.87 -9.60
N PHE A 211 6.54 -10.29 -10.73
CA PHE A 211 6.85 -11.57 -11.35
C PHE A 211 7.26 -11.45 -12.83
N VAL A 212 8.06 -12.42 -13.27
CA VAL A 212 8.40 -12.67 -14.68
C VAL A 212 8.26 -14.16 -14.98
N ASP A 213 8.11 -14.51 -16.25
CA ASP A 213 8.03 -15.91 -16.67
C ASP A 213 9.38 -16.65 -16.51
N LYS A 214 9.39 -17.94 -16.82
CA LYS A 214 10.59 -18.79 -16.78
C LYS A 214 11.70 -18.35 -17.74
N GLN A 215 11.44 -17.44 -18.67
CA GLN A 215 12.40 -16.80 -19.56
C GLN A 215 12.78 -15.38 -19.13
N GLY A 216 12.24 -14.88 -18.00
CA GLY A 216 12.48 -13.53 -17.51
C GLY A 216 11.67 -12.45 -18.22
N LYS A 217 10.67 -12.83 -19.03
CA LYS A 217 9.80 -11.89 -19.72
C LYS A 217 8.65 -11.43 -18.82
N PRO A 218 8.25 -10.14 -18.90
CA PRO A 218 7.09 -9.64 -18.17
C PRO A 218 5.81 -10.28 -18.70
N PHE A 219 4.84 -10.49 -17.82
CA PHE A 219 3.48 -10.85 -18.20
C PHE A 219 2.78 -9.64 -18.82
N SER A 220 2.04 -9.85 -19.91
CA SER A 220 1.27 -8.77 -20.54
C SER A 220 -0.07 -8.57 -19.82
N HIS A 221 -0.51 -7.32 -19.79
CA HIS A 221 -1.77 -6.92 -19.16
C HIS A 221 -2.98 -7.67 -19.72
N SER A 222 -3.08 -7.77 -21.05
CA SER A 222 -4.16 -8.50 -21.72
C SER A 222 -4.19 -9.98 -21.36
N PHE A 223 -3.02 -10.61 -21.25
CA PHE A 223 -2.91 -12.01 -20.88
C PHE A 223 -3.37 -12.25 -19.44
N LEU A 224 -2.98 -11.39 -18.50
CA LEU A 224 -3.40 -11.51 -17.10
C LEU A 224 -4.89 -11.21 -16.93
N GLN A 225 -5.42 -10.24 -17.68
CA GLN A 225 -6.84 -9.93 -17.71
C GLN A 225 -7.65 -11.13 -18.19
N ASP A 226 -7.26 -11.76 -19.30
CA ASP A 226 -7.91 -12.96 -19.82
C ASP A 226 -7.88 -14.10 -18.80
N LEU A 227 -6.73 -14.28 -18.13
CA LEU A 227 -6.55 -15.34 -17.16
C LEU A 227 -7.43 -15.13 -15.91
N LEU A 228 -7.40 -13.94 -15.31
CA LEU A 228 -8.11 -13.62 -14.08
C LEU A 228 -9.61 -13.34 -14.28
N SER A 229 -10.03 -13.02 -15.51
CA SER A 229 -11.43 -12.77 -15.86
C SER A 229 -12.12 -14.00 -16.48
N SER A 230 -11.36 -15.02 -16.89
CA SER A 230 -11.94 -16.24 -17.47
C SER A 230 -12.73 -17.02 -16.42
N SER A 231 -14.01 -17.27 -16.73
CA SER A 231 -14.90 -18.07 -15.88
C SER A 231 -14.32 -19.48 -15.67
N LYS A 232 -14.57 -20.06 -14.48
CA LYS A 232 -14.13 -21.40 -13.99
C LYS A 232 -14.12 -22.53 -15.04
N ASN A 233 -14.87 -22.40 -16.14
CA ASN A 233 -15.06 -23.44 -17.16
C ASN A 233 -13.89 -23.64 -18.15
N LYS A 234 -12.95 -22.69 -18.32
CA LYS A 234 -11.79 -22.89 -19.21
C LYS A 234 -10.51 -23.37 -18.53
N LEU A 235 -10.43 -23.32 -17.19
CA LEU A 235 -9.28 -23.78 -16.40
C LEU A 235 -9.38 -25.26 -15.96
N LYS A 236 -10.21 -26.08 -16.64
CA LYS A 236 -10.24 -27.55 -16.50
C LYS A 236 -8.99 -28.24 -17.08
N TYR A 237 -7.83 -27.58 -17.10
CA TYR A 237 -6.57 -28.30 -17.20
C TYR A 237 -6.22 -28.78 -15.80
N LYS A 238 -6.46 -30.07 -15.57
CA LYS A 238 -6.04 -30.82 -14.39
C LYS A 238 -4.69 -30.29 -13.88
N ALA A 239 -4.69 -29.58 -12.74
CA ALA A 239 -3.56 -29.64 -11.83
C ALA A 239 -3.56 -31.06 -11.25
N SER A 240 -3.14 -32.02 -12.06
CA SER A 240 -3.05 -33.42 -11.64
C SER A 240 -1.88 -33.53 -10.68
N GLY A 241 -2.21 -33.71 -9.41
CA GLY A 241 -1.30 -34.19 -8.39
C GLY A 241 -0.38 -33.12 -7.85
N GLU A 242 -0.75 -32.53 -6.71
CA GLU A 242 0.19 -32.25 -5.63
C GLU A 242 -0.63 -31.93 -4.38
N LYS A 243 -0.36 -32.66 -3.30
CA LYS A 243 -0.92 -32.37 -1.97
C LYS A 243 -0.55 -30.92 -1.63
N ARG A 244 -1.52 -30.07 -1.30
CA ARG A 244 -1.23 -28.76 -0.72
C ARG A 244 -0.64 -28.98 0.67
N ILE A 245 0.58 -28.50 0.88
CA ILE A 245 1.20 -28.38 2.20
C ILE A 245 0.44 -27.27 2.94
N LEU A 246 -0.25 -27.57 4.05
CA LEU A 246 -0.68 -26.52 4.96
C LEU A 246 0.56 -25.95 5.62
N LEU A 247 0.83 -24.67 5.36
CA LEU A 247 1.72 -23.91 6.23
C LEU A 247 0.97 -23.69 7.54
N LYS A 248 1.22 -24.56 8.52
CA LYS A 248 0.88 -24.28 9.92
C LYS A 248 1.75 -23.11 10.37
N TYR A 249 1.14 -21.98 10.67
CA TYR A 249 1.79 -20.92 11.42
C TYR A 249 2.06 -21.47 12.84
N ILE A 250 3.33 -21.42 13.26
CA ILE A 250 3.77 -21.67 14.64
C ILE A 250 3.51 -20.39 15.44
#